data_AF-A0A959VTG9-F1
#
_entry.id   AF-A0A959VTG9-F1
#
_cell.length_a   1.000
_cell.length_b   1.000
_cell.length_c   1.000
_cell.angle_alpha   90.00
_cell.angle_beta   90.00
_cell.angle_gamma   90.00
#
_symmetry.space_group_name_H-M   'P 1'
#
loop_
_entity.id
_entity.type
_entity.pdbx_description
1 polymer ?
#
loop_
_entity_poly.entity_id
_entity_poly.type
_entity_poly.pdbx_seq_one_letter_code
_entity_poly.pdbx_strand_id
1 'polypeptide(L)'
;MDTRQAAPLVRLIKMVGLWFSCLLLFALAVSGRAEAKTQVITKKTAPITVSPYQVALQNPDVPPPVAPNLEGYITNMSVDVVDVKTGKPVPIRRIMLHHIVFLNFGAPGARRVDAFYGDGEERAKMILPKGYGYPIHPNEQWGWVWMLMNHQSVLDQVRIRYKMTVVTGEKLKPVIPLNFDTSHGR
;
A
#
# COMPACT_ATOMS: atom_id res chain seq x y z
N MET A 1 -29.97 -79.68 40.63
CA MET A 1 -30.24 -78.73 41.72
C MET A 1 -28.89 -78.37 42.33
N ASP A 2 -28.50 -77.15 42.62
CA ASP A 2 -28.75 -75.84 42.05
C ASP A 2 -27.62 -74.96 42.65
N THR A 3 -27.22 -73.94 41.89
CA THR A 3 -26.59 -72.67 42.32
C THR A 3 -25.38 -72.65 43.28
N ARG A 4 -24.22 -72.22 42.74
CA ARG A 4 -23.43 -71.14 43.35
C ARG A 4 -22.97 -70.11 42.31
N GLN A 5 -23.32 -68.87 42.63
CA GLN A 5 -23.08 -67.62 41.91
C GLN A 5 -21.60 -67.20 41.91
N ALA A 6 -21.18 -66.53 40.85
CA ALA A 6 -20.23 -65.42 40.92
C ALA A 6 -20.64 -64.34 39.91
N ALA A 7 -20.83 -63.12 40.41
CA ALA A 7 -21.30 -61.93 39.71
C ALA A 7 -20.14 -61.22 38.94
N PRO A 8 -20.45 -60.23 38.07
CA PRO A 8 -19.57 -59.83 36.98
C PRO A 8 -18.60 -58.71 37.38
N LEU A 9 -17.32 -58.87 37.02
CA LEU A 9 -16.42 -57.74 36.83
C LEU A 9 -16.48 -57.34 35.34
N VAL A 10 -16.18 -56.07 35.06
CA VAL A 10 -16.15 -55.45 33.71
C VAL A 10 -17.46 -54.77 33.29
N ARG A 11 -17.88 -53.77 34.06
CA ARG A 11 -18.52 -52.56 33.52
C ARG A 11 -17.76 -51.34 34.04
N LEU A 12 -16.57 -51.08 33.49
CA LEU A 12 -15.86 -49.83 33.78
C LEU A 12 -15.00 -49.34 32.61
N ILE A 13 -15.55 -49.28 31.40
CA ILE A 13 -14.89 -48.57 30.28
C ILE A 13 -15.94 -47.96 29.34
N LYS A 14 -16.82 -47.07 29.82
CA LYS A 14 -17.65 -46.23 28.91
C LYS A 14 -17.96 -44.82 29.43
N MET A 15 -17.21 -44.28 30.39
CA MET A 15 -17.53 -42.95 30.96
C MET A 15 -16.35 -41.98 31.11
N VAL A 16 -15.29 -42.14 30.32
CA VAL A 16 -14.17 -41.16 30.28
C VAL A 16 -13.99 -40.51 28.89
N GLY A 17 -14.65 -41.02 27.86
CA GLY A 17 -14.44 -40.57 26.47
C GLY A 17 -15.25 -39.35 26.01
N LEU A 18 -16.12 -38.77 26.84
CA LEU A 18 -17.09 -37.76 26.39
C LEU A 18 -16.89 -36.33 26.94
N TRP A 19 -15.88 -36.11 27.78
CA TRP A 19 -15.56 -34.76 28.29
C TRP A 19 -14.30 -34.13 27.67
N PHE A 20 -13.42 -34.93 27.04
CA PHE A 20 -12.22 -34.40 26.38
C PHE A 20 -12.44 -33.93 24.93
N SER A 21 -13.52 -34.37 24.27
CA SER A 21 -13.80 -33.94 22.88
C SER A 21 -14.46 -32.57 22.77
N CYS A 22 -15.04 -32.02 23.85
CA CYS A 22 -15.66 -30.69 23.80
C CYS A 22 -14.65 -29.55 24.02
N LEU A 23 -13.54 -29.82 24.72
CA LEU A 23 -12.49 -28.82 25.00
C LEU A 23 -11.49 -28.64 23.86
N LEU A 24 -11.28 -29.65 23.00
CA LEU A 24 -10.40 -29.49 21.83
C LEU A 24 -11.07 -28.78 20.63
N LEU A 25 -12.40 -28.76 20.56
CA LEU A 25 -13.13 -28.06 19.49
C LEU A 25 -13.29 -26.56 19.75
N PHE A 26 -13.07 -26.08 20.99
CA PHE A 26 -13.16 -24.65 21.31
C PHE A 26 -11.84 -23.89 21.11
N ALA A 27 -10.70 -24.58 21.03
CA ALA A 27 -9.38 -23.96 20.97
C ALA A 27 -8.93 -23.54 19.55
N LEU A 28 -9.67 -23.90 18.49
CA LEU A 28 -9.30 -23.62 17.09
C LEU A 28 -9.98 -22.39 16.48
N ALA A 29 -10.86 -21.69 17.21
CA ALA A 29 -11.69 -20.62 16.64
C ALA A 29 -11.22 -19.18 16.92
N VAL A 30 -10.06 -18.98 17.54
CA VAL A 30 -9.46 -17.63 17.67
C VAL A 30 -8.36 -17.46 16.62
N SER A 31 -8.75 -17.52 15.34
CA SER A 31 -7.97 -16.83 14.32
C SER A 31 -8.16 -15.34 14.58
N GLY A 32 -7.18 -14.71 15.23
CA GLY A 32 -7.20 -13.27 15.51
C GLY A 32 -7.51 -12.52 14.22
N ARG A 33 -8.66 -11.83 14.19
CA ARG A 33 -8.91 -10.85 13.12
C ARG A 33 -7.76 -9.86 13.19
N ALA A 34 -7.02 -9.72 12.09
CA ALA A 34 -6.05 -8.64 11.97
C ALA A 34 -6.80 -7.33 12.30
N GLU A 35 -6.38 -6.66 13.36
CA GLU A 35 -7.03 -5.44 13.81
C GLU A 35 -7.00 -4.41 12.65
N ALA A 36 -8.16 -3.81 12.39
CA ALA A 36 -8.25 -2.78 11.37
C ALA A 36 -7.34 -1.60 11.78
N LYS A 37 -6.29 -1.35 11.00
CA LYS A 37 -5.29 -0.33 11.32
C LYS A 37 -5.22 0.66 10.18
N THR A 38 -5.42 1.93 10.51
CA THR A 38 -5.11 3.05 9.61
C THR A 38 -3.71 3.56 9.94
N GLN A 39 -2.85 3.66 8.93
CA GLN A 39 -1.51 4.20 9.10
C GLN A 39 -1.13 5.15 7.97
N VAL A 40 -0.36 6.17 8.33
CA VAL A 40 0.19 7.13 7.39
C VAL A 40 1.63 6.73 7.06
N ILE A 41 1.90 6.46 5.79
CA ILE A 41 3.22 6.13 5.29
C ILE A 41 3.75 7.33 4.50
N THR A 42 4.91 7.84 4.87
CA THR A 42 5.60 8.92 4.13
C THR A 42 6.91 8.39 3.58
N LYS A 43 7.16 8.67 2.30
CA LYS A 43 8.38 8.28 1.58
C LYS A 43 8.94 9.48 0.83
N LYS A 44 10.23 9.44 0.51
CA LYS A 44 10.94 10.49 -0.20
C LYS A 44 11.94 9.89 -1.18
N THR A 45 12.19 10.58 -2.28
CA THR A 45 13.31 10.27 -3.19
C THR A 45 14.67 10.56 -2.55
N ALA A 46 15.73 10.07 -3.20
CA ALA A 46 17.03 10.73 -3.16
C ALA A 46 16.92 12.20 -3.62
N PRO A 47 17.89 13.08 -3.26
CA PRO A 47 17.96 14.43 -3.83
C PRO A 47 17.92 14.40 -5.35
N ILE A 48 17.13 15.30 -5.93
CA ILE A 48 17.03 15.53 -7.36
C ILE A 48 17.63 16.89 -7.63
N THR A 49 18.69 16.92 -8.43
CA THR A 49 19.31 18.17 -8.89
C THR A 49 18.59 18.64 -10.15
N VAL A 50 18.19 19.92 -10.17
CA VAL A 50 17.54 20.54 -11.32
C VAL A 50 18.33 21.80 -11.69
N SER A 51 18.93 21.79 -12.89
CA SER A 51 19.74 22.89 -13.42
C SER A 51 18.89 24.15 -13.66
N PRO A 52 19.50 25.34 -13.83
CA PRO A 52 18.78 26.57 -14.14
C PRO A 52 17.80 26.40 -15.31
N TYR A 53 16.55 26.80 -15.12
CA TYR A 53 15.47 26.70 -16.13
C TYR A 53 15.22 25.30 -16.73
N GLN A 54 15.75 24.24 -16.11
CA GLN A 54 15.64 22.89 -16.63
C GLN A 54 14.25 22.30 -16.36
N VAL A 55 13.77 21.54 -17.34
CA VAL A 55 12.74 20.52 -17.17
C VAL A 55 13.43 19.18 -16.89
N ALA A 56 13.57 18.82 -15.62
CA ALA A 56 14.12 17.52 -15.24
C ALA A 56 13.04 16.45 -15.39
N LEU A 57 13.36 15.42 -16.16
CA LEU A 57 12.55 14.22 -16.32
C LEU A 57 13.09 13.11 -15.42
N GLN A 58 12.26 12.08 -15.24
CA GLN A 58 12.70 10.83 -14.64
C GLN A 58 14.04 10.36 -15.23
N ASN A 59 14.95 9.98 -14.33
CA ASN A 59 16.29 9.51 -14.66
C ASN A 59 16.71 8.36 -13.73
N PRO A 60 17.78 7.61 -14.08
CA PRO A 60 18.22 6.45 -13.32
C PRO A 60 18.72 6.76 -11.90
N ASP A 61 19.13 8.00 -11.61
CA ASP A 61 19.64 8.41 -10.29
C ASP A 61 18.52 8.49 -9.23
N VAL A 62 17.26 8.54 -9.67
CA VAL A 62 16.08 8.55 -8.83
C VAL A 62 15.34 7.22 -8.99
N PRO A 63 15.59 6.23 -8.09
CA PRO A 63 15.01 4.91 -8.22
C PRO A 63 13.47 4.96 -8.15
N PRO A 64 12.78 3.94 -8.68
CA PRO A 64 11.33 3.83 -8.57
C PRO A 64 10.82 3.89 -7.11
N PRO A 65 9.56 4.28 -6.89
CA PRO A 65 8.98 4.27 -5.56
C PRO A 65 8.87 2.82 -5.06
N VAL A 66 9.09 2.64 -3.75
CA VAL A 66 9.02 1.31 -3.13
C VAL A 66 7.61 1.12 -2.58
N ALA A 67 6.91 0.11 -3.10
CA ALA A 67 5.61 -0.30 -2.59
C ALA A 67 5.69 -0.65 -1.09
N PRO A 68 4.70 -0.28 -0.27
CA PRO A 68 4.59 -0.80 1.08
C PRO A 68 4.45 -2.33 1.03
N ASN A 69 5.39 -3.06 1.65
CA ASN A 69 5.33 -4.52 1.70
C ASN A 69 4.27 -5.01 2.72
N LEU A 70 3.00 -4.75 2.43
CA LEU A 70 1.86 -5.07 3.28
C LEU A 70 0.61 -5.29 2.42
N GLU A 71 -0.38 -5.93 3.02
CA GLU A 71 -1.73 -6.12 2.45
C GLU A 71 -2.66 -5.01 2.94
N GLY A 72 -3.33 -4.30 2.04
CA GLY A 72 -4.30 -3.29 2.44
C GLY A 72 -4.83 -2.40 1.31
N TYR A 73 -5.29 -1.20 1.68
CA TYR A 73 -5.88 -0.24 0.76
C TYR A 73 -5.34 1.17 0.98
N ILE A 74 -4.91 1.84 -0.09
CA ILE A 74 -4.66 3.28 -0.06
C ILE A 74 -6.00 4.00 -0.15
N THR A 75 -6.28 4.89 0.81
CA THR A 75 -7.51 5.70 0.86
C THR A 75 -7.25 7.19 0.61
N ASN A 76 -6.03 7.64 0.85
CA ASN A 76 -5.57 8.98 0.54
C ASN A 76 -4.13 8.96 0.06
N MET A 77 -3.81 9.74 -0.97
CA MET A 77 -2.43 9.94 -1.41
C MET A 77 -2.19 11.39 -1.85
N SER A 78 -1.01 11.92 -1.52
CA SER A 78 -0.58 13.26 -1.91
C SER A 78 0.92 13.30 -2.20
N VAL A 79 1.34 14.16 -3.13
CA VAL A 79 2.75 14.44 -3.39
C VAL A 79 3.09 15.89 -3.04
N ASP A 80 4.32 16.11 -2.56
CA ASP A 80 4.93 17.43 -2.41
C ASP A 80 6.35 17.40 -2.98
N VAL A 81 6.80 18.54 -3.51
CA VAL A 81 8.24 18.79 -3.69
C VAL A 81 8.74 19.49 -2.45
N VAL A 82 9.81 18.96 -1.85
CA VAL A 82 10.36 19.47 -0.59
C VAL A 82 11.83 19.80 -0.72
N ASP A 83 12.24 20.83 0.00
CA ASP A 83 13.63 21.26 0.07
C ASP A 83 14.51 20.20 0.75
N VAL A 84 15.70 19.95 0.20
CA VAL A 84 16.59 18.89 0.70
C VAL A 84 17.12 19.14 2.12
N LYS A 85 17.23 20.40 2.54
CA LYS A 85 17.81 20.80 3.83
C LYS A 85 16.74 20.93 4.90
N THR A 86 15.66 21.63 4.58
CA THR A 86 14.62 21.98 5.55
C THR A 86 13.46 20.98 5.58
N GLY A 87 13.27 20.17 4.53
CA GLY A 87 12.14 19.26 4.38
C GLY A 87 10.77 19.96 4.22
N LYS A 88 10.77 21.29 4.10
CA LYS A 88 9.56 22.09 3.87
C LYS A 88 9.15 22.03 2.39
N PRO A 89 7.85 22.12 2.08
CA PRO A 89 7.41 22.25 0.70
C PRO A 89 8.07 23.46 0.01
N VAL A 90 8.54 23.27 -1.22
CA VAL A 90 9.02 24.38 -2.05
C VAL A 90 7.83 25.03 -2.78
N PRO A 91 7.86 26.36 -2.99
CA PRO A 91 6.85 27.03 -3.78
C PRO A 91 7.04 26.69 -5.28
N ILE A 92 5.94 26.67 -6.03
CA ILE A 92 5.91 26.37 -7.48
C ILE A 92 6.87 27.27 -8.27
N ARG A 93 6.98 28.55 -7.89
CA ARG A 93 7.92 29.51 -8.51
C ARG A 93 9.41 29.18 -8.32
N ARG A 94 9.76 28.22 -7.44
CA ARG A 94 11.14 27.75 -7.24
C ARG A 94 11.35 26.47 -8.04
N ILE A 95 10.73 25.38 -7.60
CA ILE A 95 10.61 24.14 -8.37
C ILE A 95 9.13 23.77 -8.44
N MET A 96 8.63 23.56 -9.65
CA MET A 96 7.28 23.08 -9.92
C MET A 96 7.32 21.58 -10.20
N LEU A 97 6.43 20.84 -9.54
CA LEU A 97 6.04 19.52 -10.01
C LEU A 97 5.11 19.72 -11.20
N HIS A 98 5.58 19.44 -12.40
CA HIS A 98 4.75 19.65 -13.58
C HIS A 98 3.75 18.49 -13.73
N HIS A 99 4.23 17.25 -13.70
CA HIS A 99 3.40 16.06 -13.57
C HIS A 99 4.16 14.93 -12.88
N ILE A 100 3.44 14.08 -12.17
CA ILE A 100 3.87 12.76 -11.69
C ILE A 100 2.73 11.77 -11.84
N VAL A 101 3.06 10.54 -12.24
CA VAL A 101 2.11 9.43 -12.27
C VAL A 101 2.77 8.23 -11.61
N PHE A 102 2.08 7.62 -10.66
CA PHE A 102 2.47 6.36 -10.01
C PHE A 102 1.86 5.18 -10.74
N LEU A 103 2.69 4.17 -10.97
CA LEU A 103 2.34 2.93 -11.64
C LEU A 103 2.44 1.79 -10.62
N ASN A 104 1.47 0.89 -10.62
CA ASN A 104 1.57 -0.40 -9.96
C ASN A 104 1.64 -1.49 -11.03
N PHE A 105 2.78 -2.17 -11.12
CA PHE A 105 3.00 -3.28 -12.03
C PHE A 105 2.55 -4.63 -11.45
N GLY A 106 2.06 -4.65 -10.20
CA GLY A 106 1.70 -5.85 -9.47
C GLY A 106 2.93 -6.65 -9.01
N ALA A 107 2.69 -7.89 -8.55
CA ALA A 107 3.75 -8.84 -8.24
C ALA A 107 4.53 -9.24 -9.52
N PRO A 108 5.79 -9.74 -9.40
CA PRO A 108 6.55 -10.22 -10.54
C PRO A 108 5.75 -11.18 -11.45
N GLY A 109 5.64 -10.84 -12.74
CA GLY A 109 4.87 -11.62 -13.72
C GLY A 109 3.38 -11.25 -13.84
N ALA A 110 2.90 -10.24 -13.09
CA ALA A 110 1.56 -9.71 -13.28
C ALA A 110 1.41 -9.08 -14.68
N ARG A 111 0.20 -9.19 -15.24
CA ARG A 111 -0.13 -8.73 -16.61
C ARG A 111 -0.77 -7.34 -16.65
N ARG A 112 -1.18 -6.81 -15.51
CA ARG A 112 -1.92 -5.55 -15.40
C ARG A 112 -1.00 -4.48 -14.83
N VAL A 113 -1.00 -3.32 -15.49
CA VAL A 113 -0.33 -2.11 -15.01
C VAL A 113 -1.39 -1.07 -14.73
N ASP A 114 -1.40 -0.54 -13.51
CA ASP A 114 -2.33 0.50 -13.10
C ASP A 114 -1.58 1.82 -12.90
N ALA A 115 -1.93 2.86 -13.67
CA ALA A 115 -1.64 4.24 -13.29
C ALA A 115 -2.64 4.67 -12.20
N PHE A 116 -2.29 4.42 -10.94
CA PHE A 116 -3.25 4.49 -9.83
C PHE A 116 -3.34 5.85 -9.15
N TYR A 117 -2.36 6.73 -9.37
CA TYR A 117 -2.38 8.08 -8.83
C TYR A 117 -1.53 9.02 -9.68
N GLY A 118 -2.03 10.23 -9.91
CA GLY A 118 -1.31 11.30 -10.58
C GLY A 118 -1.46 12.63 -9.85
N ASP A 119 -0.45 13.47 -9.98
CA ASP A 119 -0.42 14.84 -9.45
C ASP A 119 0.40 15.73 -10.41
N GLY A 120 0.34 17.03 -10.22
CA GLY A 120 0.99 18.02 -11.08
C GLY A 120 0.97 19.41 -10.46
N GLU A 121 0.90 20.44 -11.30
CA GLU A 121 0.78 21.83 -10.84
C GLU A 121 -0.47 22.03 -9.97
N GLU A 122 -1.53 21.30 -10.28
CA GLU A 122 -2.84 21.33 -9.64
C GLU A 122 -2.84 20.86 -8.18
N ARG A 123 -1.77 20.19 -7.72
CA ARG A 123 -1.65 19.61 -6.36
C ARG A 123 -2.82 18.69 -6.01
N ALA A 124 -3.22 17.88 -6.98
CA ALA A 124 -4.30 16.92 -6.87
C ALA A 124 -3.97 15.88 -5.80
N LYS A 125 -4.94 15.66 -4.91
CA LYS A 125 -4.86 14.63 -3.88
C LYS A 125 -5.86 13.54 -4.22
N MET A 126 -5.42 12.29 -4.13
CA MET A 126 -6.36 11.18 -4.10
C MET A 126 -7.03 11.20 -2.72
N ILE A 127 -8.34 11.39 -2.68
CA ILE A 127 -9.15 11.28 -1.47
C ILE A 127 -10.35 10.41 -1.84
N LEU A 128 -10.33 9.14 -1.45
CA LEU A 128 -11.39 8.21 -1.80
C LEU A 128 -12.57 8.33 -0.83
N PRO A 129 -13.82 8.13 -1.29
CA PRO A 129 -14.98 8.08 -0.41
C PRO A 129 -14.83 7.00 0.66
N LYS A 130 -15.48 7.21 1.81
CA LYS A 130 -15.48 6.22 2.91
C LYS A 130 -15.93 4.84 2.40
N GLY A 131 -15.21 3.80 2.80
CA GLY A 131 -15.49 2.42 2.39
C GLY A 131 -14.87 2.01 1.05
N TYR A 132 -14.16 2.91 0.37
CA TYR A 132 -13.43 2.63 -0.87
C TYR A 132 -11.92 2.76 -0.68
N GLY A 133 -11.15 2.01 -1.47
CA GLY A 133 -9.70 2.02 -1.40
C GLY A 133 -9.04 1.45 -2.66
N TYR A 134 -7.83 1.94 -2.99
CA TYR A 134 -6.99 1.31 -4.01
C TYR A 134 -6.23 0.14 -3.38
N PRO A 135 -6.44 -1.12 -3.84
CA PRO A 135 -5.82 -2.29 -3.24
C PRO A 135 -4.31 -2.29 -3.47
N ILE A 136 -3.56 -2.69 -2.44
CA ILE A 136 -2.12 -2.90 -2.49
C ILE A 136 -1.75 -4.19 -1.78
N HIS A 137 -0.72 -4.85 -2.29
CA HIS A 137 -0.31 -6.19 -1.86
C HIS A 137 1.19 -6.26 -1.56
N PRO A 138 1.63 -7.23 -0.73
CA PRO A 138 3.06 -7.49 -0.55
C PRO A 138 3.75 -7.84 -1.87
N ASN A 139 5.03 -7.49 -1.99
CA ASN A 139 5.88 -7.76 -3.15
C ASN A 139 5.45 -7.13 -4.48
N GLU A 140 4.57 -6.13 -4.46
CA GLU A 140 4.26 -5.36 -5.66
C GLU A 140 5.45 -4.50 -6.11
N GLN A 141 5.59 -4.37 -7.43
CA GLN A 141 6.54 -3.47 -8.06
C GLN A 141 5.84 -2.19 -8.47
N TRP A 142 6.34 -1.06 -7.97
CA TRP A 142 5.81 0.24 -8.36
C TRP A 142 6.79 0.98 -9.28
N GLY A 143 6.22 1.82 -10.11
CA GLY A 143 6.92 2.78 -10.96
C GLY A 143 6.39 4.18 -10.73
N TRP A 144 7.10 5.11 -11.35
CA TRP A 144 6.56 6.44 -11.59
C TRP A 144 7.10 6.99 -12.89
N VAL A 145 6.45 8.02 -13.40
CA VAL A 145 7.05 9.02 -14.28
C VAL A 145 6.88 10.37 -13.62
N TRP A 146 7.88 11.25 -13.70
CA TRP A 146 7.81 12.56 -13.09
C TRP A 146 8.54 13.62 -13.92
N MET A 147 8.11 14.87 -13.72
CA MET A 147 8.69 16.05 -14.31
C MET A 147 8.77 17.18 -13.28
N LEU A 148 9.97 17.73 -13.11
CA LEU A 148 10.23 18.90 -12.28
C LEU A 148 10.70 20.06 -13.16
N MET A 149 10.17 21.24 -12.96
CA MET A 149 10.60 22.46 -13.66
C MET A 149 11.24 23.42 -12.68
N ASN A 150 12.49 23.79 -12.93
CA ASN A 150 13.16 24.85 -12.20
C ASN A 150 12.81 26.20 -12.82
N HIS A 151 12.23 27.09 -12.03
CA HIS A 151 11.86 28.44 -12.47
C HIS A 151 12.90 29.50 -12.07
N GLN A 152 14.09 29.07 -11.66
CA GLN A 152 15.18 29.91 -11.19
C GLN A 152 16.38 29.85 -12.13
N SER A 153 17.18 30.92 -12.11
CA SER A 153 18.46 31.01 -12.82
C SER A 153 19.62 30.31 -12.09
N VAL A 154 19.33 29.61 -11.00
CA VAL A 154 20.33 28.90 -10.19
C VAL A 154 19.98 27.43 -10.11
N LEU A 155 21.02 26.60 -9.95
CA LEU A 155 20.86 25.18 -9.67
C LEU A 155 20.15 24.99 -8.33
N ASP A 156 19.26 24.01 -8.28
CA ASP A 156 18.53 23.67 -7.07
C ASP A 156 18.51 22.16 -6.80
N GLN A 157 18.24 21.79 -5.55
CA GLN A 157 18.08 20.41 -5.12
C GLN A 157 16.83 20.23 -4.27
N VAL A 158 15.99 19.29 -4.66
CA VAL A 158 14.72 18.97 -4.00
C VAL A 158 14.54 17.46 -3.81
N ARG A 159 13.52 17.05 -3.08
CA ARG A 159 13.01 15.68 -3.07
C ARG A 159 11.53 15.67 -3.41
N ILE A 160 11.09 14.62 -4.08
CA ILE A 160 9.67 14.30 -4.17
C ILE A 160 9.31 13.53 -2.90
N ARG A 161 8.32 14.02 -2.15
CA ARG A 161 7.74 13.37 -0.98
C ARG A 161 6.34 12.92 -1.34
N TYR A 162 6.02 11.65 -1.10
CA TYR A 162 4.66 11.15 -1.20
C TYR A 162 4.20 10.59 0.13
N LYS A 163 2.93 10.83 0.43
CA LYS A 163 2.26 10.43 1.66
C LYS A 163 1.04 9.61 1.28
N MET A 164 0.87 8.46 1.93
CA MET A 164 -0.25 7.55 1.73
C MET A 164 -0.93 7.30 3.07
N THR A 165 -2.25 7.30 3.08
CA THR A 165 -3.04 6.74 4.19
C THR A 165 -3.49 5.34 3.78
N VAL A 166 -3.04 4.35 4.54
CA VAL A 166 -3.26 2.94 4.26
C VAL A 166 -4.12 2.33 5.35
N VAL A 167 -5.14 1.59 4.95
CA VAL A 167 -6.00 0.79 5.82
C VAL A 167 -5.65 -0.69 5.63
N THR A 168 -5.35 -1.39 6.72
CA THR A 168 -5.08 -2.84 6.76
C THR A 168 -6.07 -3.54 7.68
N GLY A 169 -6.31 -4.84 7.52
CA GLY A 169 -7.19 -5.61 8.42
C GLY A 169 -8.69 -5.37 8.21
N GLU A 170 -9.07 -4.49 7.29
CA GLU A 170 -10.45 -4.22 6.88
C GLU A 170 -10.62 -4.46 5.37
N LYS A 171 -11.78 -4.99 4.98
CA LYS A 171 -12.13 -5.18 3.56
C LYS A 171 -12.87 -3.96 3.04
N LEU A 172 -12.22 -3.15 2.21
CA LEU A 172 -12.83 -2.02 1.51
C LEU A 172 -13.32 -2.42 0.12
N LYS A 173 -14.21 -1.61 -0.47
CA LYS A 173 -14.59 -1.73 -1.88
C LYS A 173 -13.41 -1.27 -2.75
N PRO A 174 -12.85 -2.15 -3.61
CA PRO A 174 -11.70 -1.77 -4.43
C PRO A 174 -12.12 -0.74 -5.48
N VAL A 175 -11.31 0.30 -5.64
CA VAL A 175 -11.40 1.18 -6.81
C VAL A 175 -10.55 0.63 -7.95
N ILE A 176 -10.97 0.91 -9.18
CA ILE A 176 -10.26 0.53 -10.39
C ILE A 176 -9.83 1.85 -11.06
N PRO A 177 -8.52 2.11 -11.21
CA PRO A 177 -8.05 3.28 -11.94
C PRO A 177 -8.53 3.22 -13.40
N LEU A 178 -9.01 4.35 -13.90
CA LEU A 178 -9.33 4.52 -15.32
C LEU A 178 -8.19 5.30 -15.98
N ASN A 179 -7.54 4.67 -16.94
CA ASN A 179 -6.42 5.26 -17.67
C ASN A 179 -6.90 5.66 -19.06
N PHE A 180 -6.69 6.92 -19.43
CA PHE A 180 -6.93 7.40 -20.78
C PHE A 180 -5.61 7.38 -21.54
N ASP A 181 -5.52 6.50 -22.53
CA ASP A 181 -4.38 6.48 -23.44
C ASP A 181 -4.58 7.55 -24.53
N THR A 182 -3.68 8.52 -24.57
CA THR A 182 -3.67 9.58 -25.59
C THR A 182 -2.54 9.41 -26.61
N SER A 183 -1.86 8.25 -26.62
CA SER A 183 -0.73 7.97 -27.51
C SER A 183 -1.15 7.65 -28.95
N HIS A 184 -2.41 7.28 -29.16
CA HIS A 184 -2.97 7.01 -30.48
C HIS A 184 -3.33 8.32 -31.20
N GLY A 185 -2.32 9.01 -31.72
CA GLY A 185 -2.49 10.25 -32.49
C GLY A 185 -1.21 10.98 -32.90
N ARG A 186 -0.05 10.33 -32.85
CA ARG A 186 1.22 10.89 -33.35
C ARG A 186 1.97 9.87 -34.20
#